data_AF-A0A8S0YKL4-F1
#
_entry.id   AF-A0A8S0YKL4-F1
#
_cell.length_a   1.000
_cell.length_b   1.000
_cell.length_c   1.000
_cell.angle_alpha   90.00
_cell.angle_beta   90.00
_cell.angle_gamma   90.00
#
_symmetry.space_group_name_H-M   'P 1'
#
loop_
_entity.id
_entity.type
_entity.pdbx_description
1 polymer ?
#
loop_
_entity_poly.entity_id
_entity_poly.type
_entity_poly.pdbx_seq_one_letter_code
_entity_poly.pdbx_strand_id
1 'polypeptide(L)' 'MNKYIDLEDAKISIFEYIEGWYDRKRIHSRIGYITPQECEDIERKKSAV' A
#
# COMPACT_ATOMS: atom_id res chain seq x y z
N MET A 1 9.20 18.21 4.41
CA MET A 1 7.99 18.11 3.57
C MET A 1 8.45 17.66 2.21
N ASN A 2 8.02 16.48 1.75
CA ASN A 2 8.38 15.99 0.42
C ASN A 2 7.76 16.96 -0.60
N LYS A 3 8.59 17.55 -1.44
CA LYS A 3 8.15 18.40 -2.55
C LYS A 3 8.27 17.57 -3.80
N TYR A 4 7.13 17.15 -4.34
CA TYR A 4 7.08 16.47 -5.62
C TYR A 4 7.12 17.49 -6.74
N ILE A 5 7.93 17.23 -7.76
CA ILE A 5 8.13 18.13 -8.89
C ILE A 5 6.88 18.12 -9.78
N ASP A 6 6.33 16.94 -10.01
CA ASP A 6 5.11 16.70 -10.78
C ASP A 6 4.36 15.45 -10.28
N LEU A 7 3.27 15.09 -10.96
CA LEU A 7 2.48 13.91 -10.61
C LEU A 7 3.25 12.60 -10.81
N GLU A 8 4.20 12.56 -11.74
CA GLU A 8 4.93 11.34 -12.04
C GLU A 8 5.95 11.05 -10.94
N ASP A 9 6.65 12.08 -10.49
CA ASP A 9 7.54 12.04 -9.33
C ASP A 9 6.81 11.57 -8.06
N ALA A 10 5.58 12.05 -7.84
CA ALA A 10 4.75 11.60 -6.73
C ALA A 10 4.37 10.11 -6.84
N LYS A 11 4.03 9.61 -8.05
CA LYS A 11 3.71 8.19 -8.25
C LYS A 11 4.91 7.30 -8.00
N ILE A 12 6.10 7.70 -8.48
CA ILE A 12 7.34 6.95 -8.28
C ILE A 12 7.64 6.87 -6.78
N SER A 13 7.55 7.99 -6.06
CA SER A 13 7.77 8.00 -4.61
C SER A 13 6.80 7.10 -3.85
N ILE A 14 5.52 7.06 -4.26
CA ILE A 14 4.54 6.14 -3.68
C ILE A 14 4.92 4.68 -3.97
N PHE A 15 5.31 4.37 -5.20
CA PHE A 15 5.76 3.03 -5.58
C PHE A 15 6.98 2.59 -4.77
N GLU A 16 8.01 3.43 -4.66
CA GLU A 16 9.20 3.15 -3.85
C GLU A 16 8.88 2.96 -2.38
N TYR A 17 7.95 3.75 -1.84
CA TYR A 17 7.49 3.57 -0.47
C TYR A 17 6.82 2.21 -0.29
N ILE A 18 5.90 1.82 -1.18
CA ILE A 18 5.16 0.56 -1.08
C ILE A 18 6.07 -0.65 -1.28
N GLU A 19 6.95 -0.63 -2.29
CA GLU A 19 7.76 -1.81 -2.66
C GLU A 19 9.09 -1.89 -1.91
N GLY A 20 9.67 -0.75 -1.54
CA GLY A 20 11.00 -0.68 -0.93
C GLY A 20 10.98 -0.54 0.59
N TRP A 21 10.00 0.18 1.14
CA TRP A 21 10.00 0.58 2.56
C TRP A 21 8.84 0.02 3.37
N TYR A 22 7.72 -0.28 2.73
CA TYR A 22 6.51 -0.70 3.41
C TYR A 22 6.54 -2.20 3.70
N ASP A 23 6.48 -2.55 4.99
CA ASP A 23 6.41 -3.95 5.40
C ASP A 23 5.00 -4.51 5.18
N ARG A 24 4.85 -5.29 4.11
CA ARG A 24 3.58 -5.96 3.75
C ARG A 24 3.11 -6.99 4.78
N LYS A 25 3.96 -7.42 5.72
CA LYS A 25 3.63 -8.35 6.81
C LYS A 25 3.28 -7.64 8.12
N ARG A 26 3.38 -6.32 8.18
CA ARG A 26 3.08 -5.55 9.38
C ARG A 26 1.59 -5.57 9.67
N ILE A 27 1.20 -5.99 10.86
CA ILE A 27 -0.19 -5.92 11.33
C ILE A 27 -0.58 -4.46 11.56
N HIS A 28 -1.75 -4.06 11.05
CA HIS A 28 -2.19 -2.67 11.10
C HIS A 28 -3.60 -2.53 11.72
N SER A 29 -3.70 -1.79 12.83
CA SER A 29 -4.94 -1.66 13.61
C SER A 29 -6.10 -1.04 12.82
N ARG A 30 -5.82 -0.04 11.98
CA ARG A 30 -6.84 0.62 11.12
C ARG A 30 -7.56 -0.33 10.17
N ILE A 31 -6.93 -1.44 9.77
CA ILE A 31 -7.53 -2.44 8.86
C ILE A 31 -8.02 -3.68 9.62
N GLY A 32 -8.23 -3.55 10.94
CA GLY A 32 -8.75 -4.65 11.74
C GLY A 32 -7.69 -5.66 12.16
N TYR A 33 -6.45 -5.21 12.35
CA TYR A 33 -5.32 -6.07 12.77
C TYR A 33 -4.99 -7.20 11.79
N ILE A 34 -5.18 -6.94 10.51
CA ILE A 34 -4.64 -7.78 9.43
C ILE A 34 -3.44 -7.10 8.79
N THR A 35 -2.71 -7.83 7.97
CA THR A 35 -1.63 -7.31 7.16
C THR A 35 -2.17 -6.59 5.92
N PRO A 36 -1.44 -5.60 5.38
CA PRO A 36 -1.78 -4.96 4.12
C PRO A 36 -1.99 -5.97 2.98
N GLN A 37 -1.17 -7.02 2.92
CA GLN A 37 -1.31 -8.06 1.90
C GLN A 37 -2.61 -8.85 2.04
N GLU A 38 -3.02 -9.21 3.26
CA GLU A 38 -4.30 -9.87 3.51
C GLU A 38 -5.49 -8.97 3.11
N CYS A 39 -5.39 -7.67 3.35
CA CYS A 39 -6.40 -6.70 2.93
C CYS A 39 -6.57 -6.71 1.40
N GLU A 40 -5.47 -6.62 0.65
CA GLU A 40 -5.47 -6.70 -0.82
C GLU A 40 -6.03 -8.04 -1.33
N ASP A 41 -5.66 -9.15 -0.70
CA ASP A 41 -6.16 -10.48 -1.07
C ASP A 41 -7.67 -10.61 -0.85
N ILE A 42 -8.20 -10.01 0.22
CA ILE A 42 -9.65 -9.95 0.49
C ILE A 42 -10.36 -9.14 -0.60
N GLU A 43 -9.87 -7.95 -0.95
CA GLU A 43 -10.47 -7.10 -1.98
C GLU A 43 -10.40 -7.76 -3.38
N ARG A 44 -9.28 -8.43 -3.69
CA ARG A 44 -9.13 -9.20 -4.94
C ARG A 44 -10.15 -10.34 -5.02
N LYS A 45 -10.40 -11.04 -3.92
CA LYS A 45 -11.42 -12.11 -3.85
C LYS A 45 -12.84 -11.57 -4.00
N LYS A 46 -13.16 -10.40 -3.44
CA LYS A 46 -14.48 -9.76 -3.61
C LYS A 46 -14.76 -9.38 -5.05
N SER A 47 -13.76 -8.84 -5.75
CA SER A 47 -13.89 -8.40 -7.15
C SER A 47 -13.98 -9.56 -8.15
N ALA A 48 -13.61 -10.77 -7.71
CA ALA A 48 -13.66 -11.99 -8.53
C ALA A 48 -15.00 -12.75 -8.42
N VAL A 49 -15.97 -12.20 -7.67
CA VAL A 49 -17.34 -12.71 -7.50
C VAL A 49 -18.32 -11.74 -8.15
#